data_AF-A0A432XW75-F1
#
_entry.id   AF-A0A432XW75-F1
#
_cell.length_a   1.000
_cell.length_b   1.000
_cell.length_c   1.000
_cell.angle_alpha   90.00
_cell.angle_beta   90.00
_cell.angle_gamma   90.00
#
_symmetry.space_group_name_H-M   'P 1'
#
loop_
_entity.id
_entity.type
_entity.pdbx_description
1 polymer ?
#
loop_
_entity_poly.entity_id
_entity_poly.type
_entity_poly.pdbx_seq_one_letter_code
_entity_poly.pdbx_strand_id
1 'polypeptide(L)'
;MKTATRYSTHSIINHWITVILVTIMLTLGLVGNHAPTDANENYIMPLHFSFGFLTALFVFWRVGVRIFEGFAQAPAHQQPWERVLSRIVHVALLLTLLGLVLSGPTYLFTEGEGIPVFGLFTVPSPLSGELETLHETAETVHKTLAVPVLGTLLALHVLGAIRHFARLGHGKE
;
A
#
# COMPACT_ATOMS: atom_id res chain seq x y z
N MET A 1 12.75 22.42 -8.32
CA MET A 1 12.47 21.51 -7.18
C MET A 1 13.57 21.69 -6.13
N LYS A 2 13.23 22.02 -4.88
CA LYS A 2 14.22 22.05 -3.80
C LYS A 2 14.66 20.62 -3.51
N THR A 3 15.91 20.29 -3.79
CA THR A 3 16.52 19.00 -3.44
C THR A 3 16.80 18.99 -1.94
N ALA A 4 15.83 18.55 -1.15
CA ALA A 4 15.99 18.42 0.29
C ALA A 4 16.86 17.19 0.61
N THR A 5 17.84 17.37 1.50
CA THR A 5 18.68 16.30 2.04
C THR A 5 17.93 15.39 3.02
N ARG A 6 16.70 15.76 3.41
CA ARG A 6 15.81 15.00 4.28
C ARG A 6 14.37 15.11 3.80
N TYR A 7 13.56 14.09 4.10
CA TYR A 7 12.12 14.13 3.88
C TYR A 7 11.43 15.16 4.79
N SER A 8 10.34 15.76 4.30
CA SER A 8 9.50 16.66 5.10
C SER A 8 8.84 15.91 6.27
N THR A 9 8.48 16.62 7.34
CA THR A 9 7.77 16.03 8.49
C THR A 9 6.47 15.35 8.06
N HIS A 10 5.73 15.96 7.15
CA HIS A 10 4.50 15.39 6.59
C HIS A 10 4.77 14.07 5.85
N SER A 11 5.84 14.00 5.07
CA SER A 11 6.25 12.76 4.42
C SER A 11 6.60 11.65 5.42
N ILE A 12 7.22 11.98 6.55
CA ILE A 12 7.61 11.00 7.57
C ILE A 12 6.37 10.49 8.31
N ILE A 13 5.48 11.40 8.73
CA ILE A 13 4.22 11.04 9.40
C ILE A 13 3.37 10.15 8.49
N ASN A 14 3.15 10.59 7.24
CA ASN A 14 2.40 9.82 6.26
C ASN A 14 3.02 8.44 6.03
N HIS A 15 4.36 8.33 6.00
CA HIS A 15 5.02 7.03 5.88
C HIS A 15 4.66 6.05 6.99
N TRP A 16 4.80 6.46 8.24
CA TRP A 16 4.52 5.57 9.37
C TRP A 16 3.05 5.21 9.48
N ILE A 17 2.14 6.16 9.17
CA ILE A 17 0.72 5.86 9.09
C ILE A 17 0.45 4.83 7.97
N THR A 18 1.01 5.02 6.77
CA THR A 18 0.86 4.04 5.68
C THR A 18 1.42 2.68 6.06
N VAL A 19 2.55 2.60 6.78
CA VAL A 19 3.10 1.31 7.25
C VAL A 19 2.09 0.60 8.15
N ILE A 20 1.56 1.28 9.17
CA ILE A 20 0.57 0.70 10.08
C ILE A 20 -0.69 0.25 9.33
N LEU A 21 -1.22 1.10 8.45
CA LEU A 21 -2.41 0.79 7.66
C LEU A 21 -2.19 -0.39 6.72
N VAL A 22 -1.06 -0.45 6.01
CA VAL A 22 -0.73 -1.58 5.13
C VAL A 22 -0.58 -2.88 5.92
N THR A 23 0.02 -2.84 7.12
CA THR A 23 0.08 -4.02 8.00
C THR A 23 -1.31 -4.48 8.41
N ILE A 24 -2.19 -3.57 8.85
CA ILE A 24 -3.59 -3.90 9.18
C ILE A 24 -4.30 -4.50 7.98
N MET A 25 -4.16 -3.90 6.79
CA MET A 25 -4.80 -4.36 5.57
C MET A 25 -4.35 -5.76 5.14
N LEU A 26 -3.05 -6.03 5.19
CA LEU A 26 -2.51 -7.37 4.90
C LEU A 26 -3.02 -8.40 5.90
N THR A 27 -3.04 -8.08 7.19
CA THR A 27 -3.56 -8.96 8.22
C THR A 27 -5.06 -9.25 8.00
N LEU A 28 -5.88 -8.21 7.86
CA LEU A 28 -7.32 -8.38 7.66
C LEU A 28 -7.63 -9.12 6.35
N GLY A 29 -6.92 -8.82 5.26
CA GLY A 29 -7.12 -9.49 3.98
C GLY A 29 -6.75 -10.97 4.03
N LEU A 30 -5.62 -11.32 4.67
CA LEU A 30 -5.20 -12.71 4.82
C LEU A 30 -6.12 -13.49 5.77
N VAL A 31 -6.50 -12.90 6.91
CA VAL A 31 -7.38 -13.56 7.89
C VAL A 31 -8.80 -13.69 7.34
N GLY A 32 -9.30 -12.70 6.60
CA GLY A 32 -10.59 -12.77 5.90
C GLY A 32 -10.60 -13.88 4.84
N ASN A 33 -9.62 -13.89 3.95
CA ASN A 33 -9.50 -14.89 2.87
C ASN A 33 -9.30 -16.34 3.38
N HIS A 34 -8.86 -16.52 4.64
CA HIS A 34 -8.70 -17.83 5.27
C HIS A 34 -9.63 -18.01 6.48
N ALA A 35 -10.72 -17.25 6.54
CA ALA A 35 -11.68 -17.37 7.62
C ALA A 35 -12.28 -18.80 7.62
N PRO A 36 -12.38 -19.46 8.80
CA PRO A 36 -12.83 -20.85 8.85
C PRO A 36 -14.35 -21.00 8.70
N THR A 37 -15.10 -19.90 8.79
CA THR A 37 -16.56 -19.88 8.65
C THR A 37 -17.00 -18.56 8.02
N ASP A 38 -18.13 -18.58 7.33
CA ASP A 38 -18.76 -17.39 6.74
C ASP A 38 -19.06 -16.32 7.81
N ALA A 39 -19.42 -16.72 9.03
CA ALA A 39 -19.65 -15.78 10.13
C ALA A 39 -18.39 -14.97 10.49
N ASN A 40 -17.22 -15.62 10.44
CA ASN A 40 -15.95 -14.94 10.69
C ASN A 40 -15.60 -14.01 9.53
N GLU A 41 -15.75 -14.48 8.29
CA GLU A 41 -15.49 -13.67 7.09
C GLU A 41 -16.38 -12.42 7.08
N ASN A 42 -17.68 -12.58 7.30
CA ASN A 42 -18.67 -11.50 7.36
C ASN A 42 -18.39 -10.48 8.49
N TYR A 43 -17.62 -10.86 9.51
CA TYR A 43 -17.16 -9.93 10.54
C TYR A 43 -15.86 -9.20 10.13
N ILE A 44 -14.94 -9.89 9.45
CA ILE A 44 -13.61 -9.37 9.09
C ILE A 44 -13.65 -8.48 7.84
N MET A 45 -14.38 -8.88 6.80
CA MET A 45 -14.38 -8.21 5.51
C MET A 45 -14.90 -6.76 5.57
N PRO A 46 -15.97 -6.43 6.33
CA PRO A 46 -16.37 -5.03 6.51
C PRO A 46 -15.28 -4.17 7.15
N LEU A 47 -14.47 -4.73 8.07
CA LEU A 47 -13.31 -4.03 8.63
C LEU A 47 -12.23 -3.85 7.57
N HIS A 48 -11.96 -4.87 6.75
CA HIS A 48 -11.02 -4.77 5.63
C HIS A 48 -11.42 -3.66 4.66
N PHE A 49 -12.70 -3.56 4.29
CA PHE A 49 -13.23 -2.51 3.42
C PHE A 49 -13.08 -1.11 4.04
N SER A 50 -13.41 -0.99 5.32
CA SER A 50 -13.32 0.29 6.06
C SER A 50 -11.88 0.79 6.18
N PHE A 51 -10.96 -0.08 6.58
CA PHE A 51 -9.53 0.26 6.62
C PHE A 51 -8.96 0.43 5.22
N GLY A 52 -9.52 -0.23 4.20
CA GLY A 52 -9.15 -0.08 2.79
C GLY A 52 -9.45 1.33 2.29
N PHE A 53 -10.65 1.85 2.60
CA PHE A 53 -11.02 3.23 2.33
C PHE A 53 -10.04 4.22 2.99
N LEU A 54 -9.75 4.04 4.29
CA LEU A 54 -8.80 4.90 5.00
C LEU A 54 -7.40 4.82 4.39
N THR A 55 -6.95 3.61 4.05
CA THR A 55 -5.66 3.35 3.40
C THR A 55 -5.57 4.07 2.06
N ALA A 56 -6.63 4.04 1.25
CA ALA A 56 -6.68 4.73 -0.03
C ALA A 56 -6.39 6.23 0.11
N LEU A 57 -7.00 6.91 1.09
CA LEU A 57 -6.74 8.34 1.35
C LEU A 57 -5.27 8.62 1.65
N PHE A 58 -4.65 7.82 2.52
CA PHE A 58 -3.24 7.98 2.88
C PHE A 58 -2.28 7.59 1.76
N VAL A 59 -2.64 6.61 0.93
CA VAL A 59 -1.88 6.22 -0.26
C VAL A 59 -1.94 7.31 -1.32
N PHE A 60 -3.12 7.89 -1.61
CA PHE A 60 -3.22 9.01 -2.54
C PHE A 60 -2.42 10.22 -2.06
N TRP A 61 -2.49 10.53 -0.76
CA TRP A 61 -1.62 11.55 -0.18
C TRP A 61 -0.14 11.20 -0.35
N ARG A 62 0.26 9.95 -0.06
CA ARG A 62 1.64 9.49 -0.20
C ARG A 62 2.16 9.64 -1.62
N VAL A 63 1.37 9.21 -2.61
CA VAL A 63 1.70 9.33 -4.03
C VAL A 63 1.78 10.79 -4.44
N GLY A 64 0.80 11.62 -4.04
CA GLY A 64 0.80 13.07 -4.31
C GLY A 64 2.06 13.75 -3.77
N VAL A 65 2.44 13.48 -2.52
CA VAL A 65 3.67 14.01 -1.93
C VAL A 65 4.91 13.60 -2.72
N ARG A 66 4.98 12.37 -3.25
CA ARG A 66 6.10 11.92 -4.09
C ARG A 66 6.11 12.53 -5.48
N ILE A 67 4.95 12.88 -6.03
CA ILE A 67 4.85 13.63 -7.29
C ILE A 67 5.35 15.07 -7.10
N PHE A 68 4.93 15.74 -6.02
CA PHE A 68 5.25 17.16 -5.81
C PHE A 68 6.64 17.41 -5.19
N GLU A 69 7.01 16.66 -4.16
CA GLU A 69 8.32 16.82 -3.49
C GLU A 69 9.43 16.00 -4.15
N GLY A 70 9.08 14.96 -4.91
CA GLY A 70 10.03 13.98 -5.42
C GLY A 70 10.53 13.04 -4.31
N PHE A 71 11.72 12.48 -4.54
CA PHE A 71 12.40 11.62 -3.58
C PHE A 71 13.65 12.34 -3.07
N ALA A 72 13.96 12.16 -1.79
CA ALA A 72 15.17 12.71 -1.21
C ALA A 72 16.42 12.19 -1.93
N GLN A 73 17.47 13.01 -1.99
CA GLN A 73 18.72 12.60 -2.62
C GLN A 73 19.38 11.47 -1.82
N ALA A 74 19.89 10.48 -2.55
CA ALA A 74 20.68 9.41 -1.96
C ALA A 74 21.96 9.97 -1.34
N PRO A 75 22.39 9.48 -0.15
CA PRO A 75 23.65 9.88 0.44
C PRO A 75 24.84 9.61 -0.47
N ALA A 76 25.85 10.49 -0.42
CA ALA A 76 27.03 10.43 -1.29
C ALA A 76 27.81 9.11 -1.18
N HIS A 77 27.78 8.44 -0.02
CA HIS A 77 28.46 7.17 0.25
C HIS A 77 27.69 5.93 -0.27
N GLN A 78 26.45 6.08 -0.73
CA GLN A 78 25.67 4.97 -1.26
C GLN A 78 26.19 4.56 -2.64
N GLN A 79 26.39 3.26 -2.88
CA GLN A 79 26.89 2.75 -4.16
C GLN A 79 25.88 3.01 -5.30
N PRO A 80 26.32 3.28 -6.54
CA PRO A 80 25.41 3.64 -7.64
C PRO A 80 24.27 2.63 -7.87
N TRP A 81 24.57 1.33 -7.80
CA TRP A 81 23.57 0.28 -7.97
C TRP A 81 22.54 0.25 -6.82
N GLU A 82 22.93 0.60 -5.59
CA GLU A 82 22.01 0.69 -4.44
C GLU A 82 21.05 1.88 -4.59
N ARG A 83 21.51 2.98 -5.22
CA ARG A 83 20.66 4.13 -5.53
C ARG A 83 19.59 3.76 -6.55
N VAL A 84 19.98 3.06 -7.62
CA VAL A 84 19.05 2.60 -8.66
C VAL A 84 18.05 1.60 -8.07
N LEU A 85 18.53 0.57 -7.36
CA LEU A 85 17.66 -0.45 -6.79
C LEU A 85 16.69 0.11 -5.75
N SER A 86 17.17 0.97 -4.85
CA SER A 86 16.28 1.64 -3.89
C SER A 86 15.22 2.48 -4.58
N ARG A 87 15.56 3.18 -5.67
CA ARG A 87 14.58 3.95 -6.44
C ARG A 87 13.53 3.05 -7.09
N ILE A 88 13.95 1.94 -7.70
CA ILE A 88 13.06 0.95 -8.32
C ILE A 88 12.08 0.40 -7.28
N VAL A 89 12.58 -0.08 -6.13
CA VAL A 89 11.74 -0.65 -5.07
C VAL A 89 10.71 0.37 -4.56
N HIS A 90 11.13 1.63 -4.33
CA HIS A 90 10.18 2.64 -3.88
C HIS A 90 9.10 2.97 -4.91
N VAL A 91 9.46 3.10 -6.19
CA VAL A 91 8.48 3.36 -7.26
C VAL A 91 7.55 2.17 -7.41
N ALA A 92 8.08 0.94 -7.41
CA ALA A 92 7.28 -0.28 -7.49
C ALA A 92 6.31 -0.40 -6.31
N LEU A 93 6.73 -0.06 -5.09
CA LEU A 93 5.85 -0.01 -3.91
C LEU A 93 4.71 1.00 -4.10
N LEU A 94 5.00 2.21 -4.59
CA LEU A 94 3.96 3.22 -4.81
C LEU A 94 2.95 2.77 -5.87
N LEU A 95 3.42 2.18 -6.97
CA LEU A 95 2.54 1.65 -8.01
C LEU A 95 1.71 0.46 -7.51
N THR A 96 2.31 -0.42 -6.72
CA THR A 96 1.61 -1.58 -6.11
C THR A 96 0.53 -1.12 -5.15
N LEU A 97 0.85 -0.17 -4.26
CA LEU A 97 -0.14 0.40 -3.33
C LEU A 97 -1.26 1.10 -4.09
N LEU A 98 -0.95 1.85 -5.15
CA LEU A 98 -1.95 2.50 -5.99
C LEU A 98 -2.85 1.46 -6.69
N GLY A 99 -2.25 0.40 -7.25
CA GLY A 99 -2.99 -0.70 -7.85
C GLY A 99 -3.95 -1.37 -6.86
N LEU A 100 -3.50 -1.63 -5.63
CA LEU A 100 -4.32 -2.23 -4.58
C LEU A 100 -5.53 -1.37 -4.18
N VAL A 101 -5.31 -0.07 -3.95
CA VAL A 101 -6.39 0.84 -3.52
C VAL A 101 -7.37 1.17 -4.66
N LEU A 102 -7.01 0.87 -5.90
CA LEU A 102 -7.91 0.97 -7.05
C LEU A 102 -8.63 -0.37 -7.32
N SER A 103 -7.91 -1.49 -7.28
CA SER A 103 -8.50 -2.80 -7.58
C SER A 103 -9.44 -3.31 -6.49
N GLY A 104 -9.17 -3.03 -5.21
CA GLY A 104 -10.00 -3.49 -4.08
C GLY A 104 -11.43 -2.93 -4.15
N PRO A 105 -11.62 -1.61 -4.21
CA PRO A 105 -12.94 -1.02 -4.45
C PRO A 105 -13.58 -1.47 -5.76
N THR A 106 -12.81 -1.59 -6.85
CA THR A 106 -13.33 -2.01 -8.15
C THR A 106 -13.95 -3.41 -8.07
N TYR A 107 -13.28 -4.33 -7.38
CA TYR A 107 -13.78 -5.68 -7.11
C TYR A 107 -15.14 -5.64 -6.41
N LEU A 108 -15.27 -4.90 -5.31
CA LEU A 108 -16.54 -4.75 -4.59
C LEU A 108 -17.63 -4.07 -5.45
N PHE A 109 -17.26 -3.03 -6.18
CA PHE A 109 -18.20 -2.28 -7.02
C PHE A 109 -18.78 -3.11 -8.18
N THR A 110 -18.03 -4.10 -8.69
CA THR A 110 -18.52 -4.98 -9.76
C THR A 110 -19.70 -5.85 -9.35
N GLU A 111 -19.95 -6.01 -8.05
CA GLU A 111 -21.12 -6.68 -7.48
C GLU A 111 -22.27 -5.72 -7.18
N GLY A 112 -22.08 -4.41 -7.43
CA GLY A 112 -23.05 -3.37 -7.08
C GLY A 112 -22.99 -2.95 -5.61
N GLU A 113 -22.02 -3.47 -4.85
CA GLU A 113 -21.89 -3.20 -3.43
C GLU A 113 -21.12 -1.90 -3.16
N GLY A 114 -21.61 -1.10 -2.20
CA GLY A 114 -20.88 0.08 -1.73
C GLY A 114 -19.84 -0.28 -0.66
N ILE A 115 -18.88 0.61 -0.41
CA ILE A 115 -17.88 0.41 0.65
C ILE A 115 -18.50 0.84 1.98
N PRO A 116 -18.76 -0.09 2.93
CA PRO A 116 -19.17 0.30 4.28
C PRO A 116 -17.96 0.87 5.02
N VAL A 117 -18.10 2.08 5.59
CA VAL A 117 -17.02 2.75 6.32
C VAL A 117 -17.36 2.74 7.81
N PHE A 118 -16.82 1.75 8.52
CA PHE A 118 -16.93 1.53 9.96
C PHE A 118 -18.38 1.55 10.49
N GLY A 119 -19.37 1.25 9.64
CA GLY A 119 -20.80 1.34 9.97
C GLY A 119 -21.34 2.78 10.11
N LEU A 120 -20.54 3.79 9.78
CA LEU A 120 -20.92 5.20 9.89
C LEU A 120 -21.65 5.71 8.65
N PHE A 121 -21.16 5.31 7.48
CA PHE A 121 -21.75 5.63 6.17
C PHE A 121 -21.28 4.60 5.14
N THR A 122 -21.91 4.62 3.97
CA THR A 122 -21.53 3.78 2.83
C THR A 122 -21.14 4.68 1.66
N VAL A 123 -19.96 4.43 1.07
CA VAL A 123 -19.60 5.03 -0.21
C VAL A 123 -20.34 4.25 -1.30
N PRO A 124 -21.26 4.88 -2.05
CA PRO A 124 -22.08 4.16 -3.02
C PRO A 124 -21.20 3.59 -4.15
N SER A 125 -21.58 2.41 -4.65
CA SER A 125 -20.97 1.88 -5.86
C SER A 125 -21.26 2.82 -7.04
N PRO A 126 -20.25 3.17 -7.85
CA PRO A 126 -20.47 3.86 -9.11
C PRO A 126 -20.92 2.91 -10.24
N LEU A 127 -20.94 1.59 -9.99
CA LEU A 127 -21.30 0.56 -10.96
C LEU A 127 -22.64 -0.07 -10.58
N SER A 128 -23.39 -0.53 -11.59
CA SER A 128 -24.69 -1.18 -11.42
C SER A 128 -24.62 -2.65 -10.98
N GLY A 129 -23.41 -3.24 -10.91
CA GLY A 129 -23.21 -4.66 -10.64
C GLY A 129 -23.16 -5.55 -11.89
N GLU A 130 -23.06 -6.86 -11.69
CA GLU A 130 -23.11 -7.92 -12.73
C GLU A 130 -21.99 -7.85 -13.79
N LEU A 131 -20.80 -7.36 -13.40
CA LEU A 131 -19.64 -7.22 -14.30
C LEU A 131 -18.60 -8.32 -14.08
N GLU A 132 -18.96 -9.57 -14.37
CA GLU A 132 -18.16 -10.76 -14.00
C GLU A 132 -16.73 -10.75 -14.54
N THR A 133 -16.50 -10.40 -15.80
CA THR A 133 -15.13 -10.31 -16.35
C THR A 133 -14.27 -9.28 -15.64
N LEU A 134 -14.86 -8.14 -15.25
CA LEU A 134 -14.14 -7.11 -14.52
C LEU A 134 -13.91 -7.53 -13.06
N HIS A 135 -14.87 -8.22 -12.46
CA HIS A 135 -14.78 -8.80 -11.12
C HIS A 135 -13.57 -9.74 -11.00
N GLU A 136 -13.51 -10.79 -11.83
CA GLU A 136 -12.41 -11.76 -11.82
C GLU A 136 -11.05 -11.10 -12.06
N THR A 137 -11.01 -10.12 -12.98
CA THR A 137 -9.79 -9.37 -13.27
C THR A 137 -9.35 -8.54 -12.07
N ALA A 138 -10.26 -7.79 -11.46
CA ALA A 138 -9.98 -6.93 -10.30
C ALA A 138 -9.54 -7.76 -9.09
N GLU A 139 -10.20 -8.89 -8.84
CA GLU A 139 -9.86 -9.85 -7.80
C GLU A 139 -8.44 -10.40 -8.00
N THR A 140 -8.16 -10.91 -9.20
CA THR A 140 -6.86 -11.50 -9.55
C THR A 140 -5.74 -10.49 -9.37
N VAL A 141 -5.95 -9.26 -9.88
CA VAL A 141 -5.00 -8.15 -9.71
C VAL A 141 -4.81 -7.83 -8.23
N HIS A 142 -5.90 -7.70 -7.46
CA HIS A 142 -5.82 -7.37 -6.04
C HIS A 142 -5.05 -8.42 -5.24
N LYS A 143 -5.41 -9.70 -5.37
CA LYS A 143 -4.76 -10.81 -4.66
C LYS A 143 -3.28 -10.96 -5.06
N THR A 144 -2.97 -10.84 -6.35
CA THR A 144 -1.59 -10.90 -6.87
C THR A 144 -0.74 -9.73 -6.39
N LEU A 145 -1.28 -8.51 -6.40
CA LEU A 145 -0.56 -7.35 -5.89
C LEU A 145 -0.36 -7.44 -4.38
N ALA A 146 -1.34 -7.95 -3.63
CA ALA A 146 -1.34 -7.92 -2.17
C ALA A 146 -0.31 -8.90 -1.57
N VAL A 147 -0.25 -10.13 -2.08
CA VAL A 147 0.55 -11.18 -1.43
C VAL A 147 1.94 -11.32 -2.07
N PRO A 148 2.11 -11.86 -3.29
CA PRO A 148 3.44 -12.12 -3.83
C PRO A 148 4.20 -10.84 -4.18
N VAL A 149 3.55 -9.83 -4.77
CA VAL A 149 4.23 -8.60 -5.22
C VAL A 149 4.56 -7.69 -4.04
N LEU A 150 3.54 -7.24 -3.29
CA LEU A 150 3.76 -6.35 -2.15
C LEU A 150 4.62 -7.01 -1.08
N GLY A 151 4.39 -8.29 -0.75
CA GLY A 151 5.19 -9.02 0.22
C GLY A 151 6.68 -9.03 -0.12
N THR A 152 7.01 -9.32 -1.39
CA THR A 152 8.40 -9.30 -1.89
C THR A 152 8.99 -7.90 -1.84
N LEU A 153 8.25 -6.88 -2.29
CA LEU A 153 8.73 -5.50 -2.30
C LEU A 153 8.93 -4.95 -0.87
N LEU A 154 8.07 -5.31 0.08
CA LEU A 154 8.22 -4.97 1.48
C LEU A 154 9.47 -5.64 2.08
N ALA A 155 9.69 -6.92 1.80
CA ALA A 155 10.91 -7.62 2.24
C ALA A 155 12.17 -6.93 1.70
N LEU A 156 12.22 -6.63 0.40
CA LEU A 156 13.33 -5.91 -0.22
C LEU A 156 13.53 -4.52 0.37
N HIS A 157 12.45 -3.79 0.65
CA HIS A 157 12.49 -2.47 1.26
C HIS A 157 13.07 -2.51 2.68
N VAL A 158 12.58 -3.41 3.53
CA VAL A 158 13.05 -3.57 4.91
C VAL A 158 14.50 -4.04 4.94
N LEU A 159 14.88 -5.02 4.13
CA LEU A 159 16.27 -5.49 4.02
C LEU A 159 17.21 -4.36 3.54
N GLY A 160 16.76 -3.56 2.57
CA GLY A 160 17.48 -2.38 2.11
C GLY A 160 17.69 -1.35 3.22
N ALA A 161 16.65 -1.09 4.03
CA ALA A 161 16.72 -0.18 5.17
C ALA A 161 17.69 -0.68 6.26
N ILE A 162 17.62 -1.97 6.62
CA ILE A 162 18.54 -2.60 7.59
C ILE A 162 19.98 -2.50 7.11
N ARG A 163 20.25 -2.86 5.85
CA ARG A 163 21.59 -2.77 5.25
C ARG A 163 22.12 -1.33 5.25
N HIS A 164 21.27 -0.36 4.94
CA HIS A 164 21.63 1.05 4.99
C HIS A 164 21.98 1.49 6.42
N PHE A 165 21.15 1.13 7.40
CA PHE A 165 21.37 1.43 8.80
C PHE A 165 22.68 0.82 9.33
N ALA A 166 22.95 -0.45 9.04
CA ALA A 166 24.19 -1.12 9.44
C ALA A 166 25.44 -0.38 8.92
N ARG A 167 25.41 0.11 7.68
CA ARG A 167 26.54 0.86 7.09
C ARG A 167 26.75 2.25 7.67
N LEU A 168 25.68 2.93 8.10
CA LEU A 168 25.81 4.18 8.86
C LEU A 168 26.45 3.96 10.23
N GLY A 169 26.28 2.77 10.81
CA GLY A 169 26.94 2.36 12.06
C GLY A 169 28.44 2.11 11.91
N HIS A 170 28.88 1.56 10.76
CA HIS A 170 30.29 1.24 10.48
C HIS A 170 31.12 2.41 9.91
N GLY A 171 30.50 3.54 9.55
CA GLY A 171 31.19 4.74 9.04
C GLY A 171 31.61 5.75 10.11
N LYS A 172 31.72 5.32 11.38
CA LYS A 172 32.09 6.16 12.53
C LYS A 172 33.51 5.88 13.06
N GLU A 173 34.37 5.27 12.26
CA GLU A 173 35.82 5.15 12.53
C GLU A 173 36.61 6.12 11.65
#